data_AF-A0A6B3GRU7-F1
#
_entry.id   AF-A0A6B3GRU7-F1
#
_cell.length_a   1.000
_cell.length_b   1.000
_cell.length_c   1.000
_cell.angle_alpha   90.00
_cell.angle_beta   90.00
_cell.angle_gamma   90.00
#
_symmetry.space_group_name_H-M   'P 1'
#
loop_
_entity.id
_entity.type
_entity.pdbx_description
1 polymer ?
#
loop_
_entity_poly.entity_id
_entity_poly.type
_entity_poly.pdbx_seq_one_letter_code
_entity_poly.pdbx_strand_id
1 'polypeptide(L)' 'VEGIRAQVIDKDRTPRWSPGTLVEVTDADVARYFAPTGDEGLSLAVPDSPQEVPW' A
#
# COMPACT_ATOMS: atom_id res chain seq x y z
N VAL A 1 2.88 6.22 -8.51
CA VAL A 1 4.13 6.07 -9.33
C VAL A 1 5.05 7.28 -9.19
N GLU A 2 4.55 8.51 -9.08
CA GLU A 2 5.35 9.75 -9.04
C GLU A 2 6.55 9.75 -8.07
N GLY A 3 6.42 9.18 -6.87
CA GLY A 3 7.55 9.09 -5.93
C GLY A 3 8.74 8.28 -6.47
N ILE A 4 8.48 7.21 -7.22
CA ILE A 4 9.53 6.39 -7.85
C ILE A 4 10.22 7.20 -8.94
N ARG A 5 9.44 7.92 -9.77
CA ARG A 5 9.98 8.82 -10.79
C ARG A 5 10.95 9.84 -10.16
N ALA A 6 10.49 10.57 -9.15
CA ALA A 6 11.25 11.63 -8.49
C ALA A 6 12.50 11.13 -7.73
N GLN A 7 12.46 9.91 -7.17
CA GLN A 7 13.56 9.39 -6.35
C GLN A 7 14.55 8.51 -7.10
N VAL A 8 14.07 7.68 -8.03
CA VAL A 8 14.87 6.60 -8.63
C VAL A 8 15.19 6.88 -10.09
N ILE A 9 14.19 7.30 -10.87
CA ILE A 9 14.34 7.49 -12.32
C ILE A 9 15.02 8.84 -12.61
N ASP A 10 14.29 9.94 -12.41
CA ASP A 10 14.74 11.29 -12.75
C ASP A 10 15.66 11.88 -11.66
N LYS A 11 15.51 11.40 -10.42
CA LYS A 11 16.31 11.80 -9.24
C LYS A 11 16.27 13.30 -8.93
N ASP A 12 15.23 13.99 -9.41
CA ASP A 12 15.02 15.42 -9.18
C ASP A 12 14.60 15.76 -7.75
N ARG A 13 14.19 14.76 -6.94
CA ARG A 13 13.70 14.92 -5.55
C ARG A 13 12.53 15.90 -5.42
N THR A 14 11.78 16.14 -6.50
CA THR A 14 10.65 17.09 -6.54
C THR A 14 9.38 16.37 -7.03
N PRO A 15 8.79 15.50 -6.19
CA PRO A 15 7.59 14.78 -6.59
C PRO A 15 6.40 15.73 -6.73
N ARG A 16 5.68 15.61 -7.85
CA ARG A 16 4.47 16.37 -8.17
C ARG A 16 3.23 15.52 -7.89
N TRP A 17 2.89 15.42 -6.60
CA TRP A 17 1.74 14.66 -6.14
C TRP A 17 0.41 15.25 -6.62
N SER A 18 -0.58 14.38 -6.79
CA SER A 18 -1.97 14.74 -7.02
C SER A 18 -2.82 13.84 -6.14
N PRO A 19 -3.57 14.38 -5.16
CA PRO A 19 -3.68 15.80 -4.79
C PRO A 19 -2.34 16.42 -4.34
N GLY A 20 -2.19 17.73 -4.57
CA GLY A 20 -0.91 18.44 -4.36
C GLY A 20 -0.71 18.90 -2.92
N THR A 21 -1.79 18.98 -2.15
CA THR A 21 -1.77 19.36 -0.73
C THR A 21 -2.71 18.48 0.09
N LEU A 22 -2.51 18.47 1.42
CA LEU A 22 -3.33 17.64 2.32
C LEU A 22 -4.79 18.09 2.39
N VAL A 23 -5.08 19.38 2.28
CA VAL A 23 -6.46 19.91 2.36
C VAL A 23 -7.33 19.47 1.18
N GLU A 24 -6.71 19.08 0.07
CA GLU A 24 -7.39 18.57 -1.12
C GLU A 24 -7.74 17.08 -1.01
N VAL A 25 -7.21 16.37 0.00
CA VAL A 25 -7.53 14.96 0.24
C VAL A 25 -8.80 14.89 1.07
N THR A 26 -9.85 14.26 0.53
CA THR A 26 -11.13 14.11 1.21
C THR A 26 -11.19 12.81 2.03
N ASP A 27 -12.10 12.75 3.00
CA ASP A 27 -12.37 11.51 3.74
C ASP A 27 -12.80 10.36 2.83
N ALA A 28 -13.50 10.66 1.74
CA ALA A 28 -13.91 9.69 0.74
C ALA A 28 -12.72 9.10 -0.02
N ASP A 29 -11.72 9.92 -0.36
CA ASP A 29 -10.48 9.46 -0.99
C ASP A 29 -9.77 8.45 -0.09
N VAL A 30 -9.69 8.72 1.21
CA VAL A 30 -9.08 7.82 2.19
C VAL A 30 -9.90 6.55 2.37
N ALA A 31 -11.22 6.67 2.59
CA ALA A 31 -12.10 5.54 2.85
C ALA A 31 -12.08 4.50 1.72
N ARG A 32 -11.94 4.94 0.46
CA ARG A 32 -11.84 4.06 -0.71
C ARG A 32 -10.71 3.04 -0.61
N TYR A 33 -9.56 3.42 -0.05
CA TYR A 33 -8.40 2.51 0.07
C TYR A 33 -8.58 1.43 1.13
N PHE A 34 -9.51 1.62 2.07
CA PHE A 34 -9.86 0.65 3.09
C PHE A 34 -11.12 -0.15 2.76
N ALA A 35 -11.70 0.05 1.58
CA ALA A 35 -12.81 -0.76 1.12
C ALA A 35 -12.38 -2.24 1.00
N PRO A 36 -13.25 -3.20 1.36
CA PRO A 36 -12.92 -4.62 1.24
C PRO A 36 -12.51 -4.98 -0.20
N THR A 37 -11.37 -5.67 -0.35
CA THR A 37 -10.84 -6.11 -1.65
C THR A 37 -11.56 -7.35 -2.21
N GLY A 38 -12.56 -7.88 -1.49
CA GLY A 38 -13.26 -9.11 -1.86
C GLY A 38 -12.38 -10.36 -1.69
N ASP A 39 -12.58 -11.35 -2.54
CA ASP A 39 -11.90 -12.66 -2.46
C ASP A 39 -10.39 -12.60 -2.76
N GLU A 40 -9.89 -11.47 -3.29
CA GLU A 40 -8.47 -11.20 -3.50
C GLU A 40 -7.77 -10.63 -2.24
N GLY A 41 -8.50 -10.50 -1.13
CA GLY A 41 -7.98 -10.03 0.14
C GLY A 41 -6.89 -10.95 0.70
N LEU A 42 -5.87 -10.35 1.32
CA LEU A 42 -4.81 -11.09 2.00
C LEU A 42 -5.38 -11.89 3.18
N SER A 43 -5.20 -13.20 3.14
CA SER A 43 -5.53 -14.10 4.25
C SER A 43 -4.27 -14.69 4.87
N LEU A 44 -4.29 -14.87 6.19
CA LEU A 44 -3.28 -15.64 6.88
C LEU A 44 -3.61 -17.11 6.68
N ALA A 45 -2.68 -17.85 6.08
CA ALA A 45 -2.73 -19.30 6.15
C ALA A 45 -2.56 -19.71 7.62
N VAL A 46 -3.54 -20.39 8.19
CA VAL A 46 -3.28 -21.18 9.41
C VAL A 46 -2.39 -22.33 8.95
N PRO A 47 -1.15 -22.45 9.43
CA PRO A 47 -0.36 -23.63 9.13
C PRO A 47 -1.12 -24.84 9.68
N ASP A 48 -1.54 -25.75 8.81
CA ASP A 48 -1.89 -27.09 9.24
C ASP A 48 -0.62 -27.70 9.83
N SER A 49 -0.69 -28.01 11.11
CA SER A 49 0.30 -28.74 11.91
C SER A 49 1.36 -27.89 12.62
N PRO A 50 1.57 -28.09 13.94
CA PRO A 50 2.83 -27.74 14.57
C PRO A 50 3.91 -28.62 13.93
N GLN A 51 4.80 -28.03 13.13
CA GLN A 51 6.04 -28.71 12.80
C GLN A 51 6.88 -28.77 14.08
N GLU A 52 6.71 -29.85 14.85
CA GLU A 52 7.71 -30.28 15.82
C GLU A 52 8.98 -30.57 15.02
N VAL A 53 9.91 -29.62 15.04
CA VAL A 53 11.30 -29.82 14.63
C VAL A 53 11.94 -30.70 15.69
N PRO A 54 12.24 -31.99 15.41
CA PRO A 54 13.00 -32.79 16.33
C PRO A 54 14.44 -32.28 16.25
N TRP A 55 14.88 -31.67 17.34
CA TRP A 55 16.29 -31.72 17.68
C TRP A 55 16.69 -33.18 17.92
#